data_AF-A0A7V8XE51-F1
#
_entry.id   AF-A0A7V8XE51-F1
#
_cell.length_a   1.000
_cell.length_b   1.000
_cell.length_c   1.000
_cell.angle_alpha   90.00
_cell.angle_beta   90.00
_cell.angle_gamma   90.00
#
_symmetry.space_group_name_H-M   'P 1'
#
loop_
_entity.id
_entity.type
_entity.pdbx_description
1 polymer ?
#
loop_
_entity_poly.entity_id
_entity_poly.type
_entity_poly.pdbx_seq_one_letter_code
_entity_poly.pdbx_strand_id
1 'polypeptide(L)' 'MLVCPSCRHDNREGARFCEGCGFSFASVPTRGKEQRRTVTVLFCDLAGSTA' A
#
# COMPACT_ATOMS: atom_id res chain seq x y z
N MET A 1 15.08 -21.39 -10.55
CA MET A 1 15.87 -20.63 -9.57
C MET A 1 15.71 -19.14 -9.89
N LEU A 2 15.30 -18.30 -8.93
CA LEU A 2 15.04 -16.86 -9.16
C LEU A 2 16.01 -16.00 -8.32
N VAL A 3 16.94 -15.32 -8.99
CA VAL A 3 17.91 -14.45 -8.32
C VAL A 3 17.31 -13.06 -8.09
N CYS A 4 17.36 -12.59 -6.84
CA CYS A 4 16.90 -11.25 -6.48
C CYS A 4 17.79 -10.15 -7.10
N PRO A 5 17.23 -9.16 -7.83
CA PRO A 5 18.04 -8.08 -8.40
C PRO A 5 18.55 -7.08 -7.34
N SER A 6 17.91 -7.03 -6.16
CA SER A 6 18.29 -6.10 -5.08
C SER A 6 19.45 -6.62 -4.22
N CYS A 7 19.37 -7.89 -3.78
CA CYS A 7 20.36 -8.46 -2.85
C CYS A 7 21.10 -9.70 -3.38
N ARG A 8 20.80 -10.16 -4.60
CA ARG A 8 21.36 -11.37 -5.23
C ARG A 8 21.11 -12.69 -4.49
N HIS A 9 20.16 -12.71 -3.54
CA HIS A 9 19.72 -13.95 -2.90
C HIS A 9 19.03 -14.87 -3.92
N ASP A 10 19.25 -16.17 -3.79
CA ASP A 10 18.54 -17.17 -4.59
C ASP A 10 17.19 -17.51 -3.95
N ASN A 11 16.11 -17.38 -4.72
CA ASN A 11 14.76 -17.64 -4.26
C ASN A 11 14.12 -18.76 -5.09
N ARG A 12 13.14 -19.42 -4.48
CA ARG A 12 12.28 -20.41 -5.15
C ARG A 12 11.54 -19.78 -6.32
N GLU A 13 11.30 -20.58 -7.36
CA GLU A 13 10.47 -20.15 -8.49
C GLU A 13 9.05 -19.84 -8.01
N GLY A 14 8.51 -18.69 -8.42
CA GLY A 14 7.19 -18.22 -7.98
C GLY A 14 7.18 -17.47 -6.64
N ALA A 15 8.33 -17.21 -6.00
CA ALA A 15 8.40 -16.35 -4.82
C ALA A 15 7.84 -14.95 -5.14
N ARG A 16 6.86 -14.48 -4.36
CA ARG A 16 6.26 -13.14 -4.52
C ARG A 16 7.16 -12.04 -3.96
N PHE A 17 7.95 -12.39 -2.94
CA PHE A 17 8.91 -11.52 -2.26
C PHE A 17 10.23 -12.27 -2.07
N CYS A 18 11.34 -11.55 -1.99
CA CYS A 18 12.63 -12.13 -1.70
C CYS A 18 12.75 -12.56 -0.22
N GLU A 19 13.16 -13.80 0.03
CA GLU A 19 13.32 -14.37 1.38
C GLU A 19 14.47 -13.72 2.17
N GLY A 20 15.44 -13.09 1.48
CA GLY A 20 16.58 -12.42 2.13
C GLY A 20 16.41 -10.92 2.40
N CYS A 21 15.66 -10.20 1.57
CA CYS A 21 15.56 -8.73 1.68
C CYS A 21 14.14 -8.15 1.53
N GLY A 22 13.13 -8.97 1.24
CA GLY A 22 11.75 -8.52 1.09
C GLY A 22 11.42 -7.83 -0.23
N PHE A 23 12.34 -7.76 -1.20
CA PHE A 23 12.07 -7.20 -2.53
C PHE A 23 10.85 -7.88 -3.18
N SER A 24 9.85 -7.09 -3.59
CA SER A 24 8.65 -7.60 -4.26
C SER A 24 8.96 -7.96 -5.72
N PHE A 25 8.84 -9.24 -6.07
CA PHE A 25 8.86 -9.69 -7.46
C PHE A 25 7.50 -9.51 -8.14
N ALA A 26 6.43 -9.35 -7.35
CA ALA A 26 5.14 -8.94 -7.88
C ALA A 26 5.26 -7.51 -8.44
N SER A 27 5.12 -7.38 -9.75
CA SER A 27 4.97 -6.10 -10.44
C SER A 27 3.89 -5.29 -9.72
N VAL A 28 4.27 -4.10 -9.28
CA VAL A 28 3.45 -3.13 -8.54
C VAL A 28 1.99 -3.21 -8.98
N PRO A 29 1.01 -3.45 -8.08
CA PRO A 29 -0.37 -3.31 -8.46
C PRO A 29 -0.51 -1.90 -9.02
N THR A 30 -0.91 -1.76 -10.29
CA THR A 30 -1.20 -0.48 -10.95
C THR A 30 -1.74 0.44 -9.89
N ARG A 31 -0.92 1.42 -9.48
CA ARG A 31 -1.15 2.26 -8.30
C ARG A 31 -2.55 2.81 -8.46
N GLY A 32 -3.51 2.15 -7.82
CA GLY A 32 -4.92 2.41 -8.06
C GLY A 32 -5.09 3.87 -7.71
N LYS A 33 -5.36 4.70 -8.74
CA LYS A 33 -5.24 6.16 -8.70
C LYS A 33 -5.51 6.65 -7.28
N GLU A 34 -4.48 7.12 -6.58
CA GLU A 34 -4.62 7.70 -5.24
C GLU A 34 -5.62 8.85 -5.38
N GLN A 35 -6.90 8.58 -5.14
CA GLN A 35 -7.98 9.52 -5.36
C GLN A 35 -8.12 10.33 -4.09
N ARG A 36 -7.41 11.46 -4.03
CA ARG A 36 -7.74 12.56 -3.12
C ARG A 36 -9.07 13.15 -3.56
N ARG A 37 -10.16 12.57 -3.05
CA ARG A 37 -11.52 13.07 -3.31
C ARG A 37 -11.75 14.31 -2.46
N THR A 38 -12.15 15.40 -3.10
CA THR A 38 -12.61 16.61 -2.41
C THR A 38 -13.88 16.28 -1.65
N VAL A 39 -13.87 16.54 -0.34
CA VAL A 39 -15.05 16.40 0.52
C VAL A 39 -15.51 17.77 0.99
N THR A 40 -16.81 17.94 1.21
CA THR A 40 -17.37 19.14 1.83
C THR A 40 -17.52 18.87 3.32
N VAL A 41 -16.87 19.67 4.16
CA VAL A 41 -17.02 19.59 5.61
C VAL A 41 -18.08 20.61 6.03
N LEU A 42 -19.15 20.14 6.65
CA LEU A 42 -20.15 20.96 7.30
C LEU A 42 -19.87 20.98 8.80
N PHE A 43 -19.61 22.16 9.35
CA PHE A 43 -19.49 22.37 10.78
C PHE A 43 -20.86 22.78 11.33
N CYS A 44 -21.40 21.98 12.24
CA CYS A 44 -22.61 22.31 12.99
C CYS A 44 -22.28 22.23 14.47
N ASP A 45 -22.26 23.37 15.15
CA ASP A 45 -22.24 23.41 16.61
C ASP A 45 -23.64 23.14 17.15
N LEU A 46 -23.75 22.22 18.11
CA LEU A 46 -25.00 21.95 18.83
C LEU A 46 -25.08 22.90 20.03
N ALA A 47 -25.84 23.99 19.88
CA ALA A 47 -26.16 24.90 20.98
C ALA A 47 -27.55 24.59 21.55
N GLY A 48 -27.70 24.64 22.89
CA GLY A 48 -29.01 24.53 23.56
C GLY A 48 -29.53 23.10 23.80
N SER A 49 -28.67 22.08 23.80
CA SER A 49 -29.08 20.67 24.03
C SER A 49 -29.32 20.31 25.51
N THR A 50 -29.47 21.28 26.42
CA THR A 50 -29.68 21.02 27.85
C THR A 50 -31.07 21.47 28.28
N ALA A 51 -31.79 20.59 28.99
CA ALA A 51 -33.08 20.83 29.63
C ALA A 51 -32.92 21.49 31.01
#